data_AF-A0A0C3AUE9-F1
#
_entry.id   AF-A0A0C3AUE9-F1
#
_cell.length_a   1.000
_cell.length_b   1.000
_cell.length_c   1.000
_cell.angle_alpha   90.00
_cell.angle_beta   90.00
_cell.angle_gamma   90.00
#
_symmetry.space_group_name_H-M   'P 1'
#
loop_
_entity.id
_entity.type
_entity.pdbx_description
1 polymer ?
#
loop_
_entity_poly.entity_id
_entity_poly.type
_entity_poly.pdbx_seq_one_letter_code
_entity_poly.pdbx_strand_id
1 'polypeptide(L)'
;LSHSSGPFSLGFGRRNKGHTVEVVLGGRSTLYHVYKRPFVDYFLRKVSSWYTLVVFTASMQEYADPVIDWLDAGHGILTRRLFRESCTLLPNGSYTKDLSVVEQDLSRVCLVDNSPISYRVNQANGIPIEGWTHDPSDEALLDLLPILDSLRFTSDVRRVLGLRGFAS
;
A
#
# COMPACT_ATOMS: atom_id res chain seq x y z
N LEU A 1 -35.53 38.92 -8.48
CA LEU A 1 -34.13 38.63 -8.10
C LEU A 1 -34.15 37.94 -6.73
N SER A 2 -34.12 36.61 -6.71
CA SER A 2 -33.88 35.84 -5.48
C SER A 2 -33.34 34.47 -5.88
N HIS A 3 -32.01 34.40 -6.10
CA HIS A 3 -31.30 33.14 -6.12
C HIS A 3 -30.98 32.75 -4.69
N SER A 4 -31.64 31.70 -4.18
CA SER A 4 -31.21 30.98 -2.99
C SER A 4 -30.30 29.83 -3.44
N SER A 5 -29.00 30.09 -3.48
CA SER A 5 -27.98 29.05 -3.54
C SER A 5 -27.91 28.35 -2.18
N GLY A 6 -28.46 27.13 -2.10
CA GLY A 6 -28.24 26.26 -0.95
C GLY A 6 -26.76 25.83 -0.89
N PRO A 7 -26.19 25.63 0.32
CA PRO A 7 -24.83 25.16 0.42
C PRO A 7 -24.77 23.70 -0.04
N PHE A 8 -23.95 23.44 -1.05
CA PHE A 8 -23.47 22.10 -1.34
C PHE A 8 -22.66 21.63 -0.13
N SER A 9 -23.26 20.77 0.70
CA SER A 9 -22.51 19.99 1.68
C SER A 9 -21.72 18.93 0.90
N LEU A 10 -20.47 19.25 0.54
CA LEU A 10 -19.49 18.20 0.30
C LEU A 10 -19.28 17.50 1.64
N GLY A 11 -19.71 16.24 1.72
CA GLY A 11 -19.50 15.38 2.88
C GLY A 11 -18.02 15.02 3.04
N PHE A 12 -17.19 15.98 3.46
CA PHE A 12 -15.88 15.72 4.03
C PHE A 12 -16.04 15.55 5.54
N GLY A 13 -15.77 14.32 6.02
CA GLY A 13 -15.71 14.06 7.46
C GLY A 13 -16.35 12.75 7.91
N ARG A 14 -16.19 11.65 7.17
CA ARG A 14 -16.37 10.34 7.80
C ARG A 14 -15.16 10.12 8.69
N ARG A 15 -15.29 10.39 10.00
CA ARG A 15 -14.28 10.06 11.04
C ARG A 15 -13.74 8.67 10.71
N ASN A 16 -12.41 8.55 10.65
CA ASN A 16 -11.70 7.29 10.45
C ASN A 16 -11.99 6.38 11.65
N LYS A 17 -13.10 5.65 11.62
CA LYS A 17 -13.49 4.75 12.68
C LYS A 17 -12.56 3.55 12.56
N GLY A 18 -11.72 3.35 13.57
CA GLY A 18 -10.91 2.15 13.67
C GLY A 18 -11.79 0.90 13.54
N HIS A 19 -11.24 -0.13 12.93
CA HIS A 19 -11.85 -1.44 12.79
C HIS A 19 -11.16 -2.41 13.73
N THR A 20 -11.91 -3.34 14.31
CA THR A 20 -11.36 -4.37 15.18
C THR A 20 -11.28 -5.67 14.42
N VAL A 21 -10.07 -6.23 14.35
CA VAL A 21 -9.78 -7.51 13.73
C VAL A 21 -9.45 -8.51 14.83
N GLU A 22 -10.15 -9.64 14.83
CA GLU A 22 -9.85 -10.77 15.70
C GLU A 22 -8.85 -11.70 15.01
N VAL A 23 -7.78 -12.05 15.71
CA VAL A 23 -6.76 -12.97 15.22
C VAL A 23 -6.61 -14.13 16.21
N VAL A 24 -6.76 -15.34 15.69
CA VAL A 24 -6.65 -16.57 16.47
C VAL A 24 -5.34 -17.26 16.13
N LEU A 25 -4.43 -17.35 17.11
CA LEU A 25 -3.14 -18.02 16.97
C LEU A 25 -2.99 -19.07 18.07
N GLY A 26 -2.79 -20.34 17.69
CA GLY A 26 -2.62 -21.44 18.65
C GLY A 26 -3.79 -21.60 19.63
N GLY A 27 -5.02 -21.30 19.20
CA GLY A 27 -6.23 -21.36 20.03
C GLY A 27 -6.43 -20.16 20.96
N ARG A 28 -5.57 -19.14 20.91
CA ARG A 28 -5.74 -17.87 21.65
C ARG A 28 -6.20 -16.77 20.70
N SER A 29 -7.26 -16.07 21.09
CA SER A 29 -7.78 -14.91 20.37
C SER A 29 -7.16 -13.61 20.89
N THR A 30 -6.69 -12.76 19.98
CA THR A 30 -6.22 -11.40 20.25
C THR A 30 -6.96 -10.42 19.35
N LEU A 31 -7.45 -9.32 19.92
CA LEU A 31 -8.10 -8.24 19.16
C LEU A 31 -7.10 -7.16 18.80
N TYR A 32 -7.07 -6.77 17.52
CA TYR A 32 -6.26 -5.68 16.99
C TYR A 32 -7.15 -4.53 16.52
N HIS A 33 -6.76 -3.30 16.85
CA HIS A 33 -7.39 -2.10 16.31
C HIS A 33 -6.60 -1.61 15.10
N VAL A 34 -7.23 -1.62 13.93
CA VAL A 34 -6.64 -1.21 12.66
C VAL A 34 -7.34 0.03 12.12
N TYR A 35 -6.59 0.87 11.41
CA TYR A 35 -7.09 2.12 10.85
C TYR A 35 -6.67 2.21 9.39
N LYS A 36 -7.54 2.80 8.56
CA LYS A 36 -7.20 3.10 7.17
C LYS A 36 -6.37 4.37 7.12
N ARG A 37 -5.22 4.36 6.44
CA ARG A 37 -4.51 5.60 6.12
C ARG A 37 -5.46 6.51 5.31
N PRO A 38 -5.47 7.85 5.50
CA PRO A 38 -6.33 8.72 4.71
C PRO A 38 -6.17 8.47 3.21
N PHE A 39 -7.27 8.62 2.47
CA PHE A 39 -7.36 8.40 1.03
C PHE A 39 -7.10 6.97 0.50
N VAL A 40 -6.83 5.97 1.35
CA VAL A 40 -6.49 4.61 0.87
C VAL A 40 -7.54 3.99 -0.05
N ASP A 41 -8.83 4.17 0.24
CA ASP A 41 -9.89 3.63 -0.62
C ASP A 41 -9.90 4.29 -2.00
N TYR A 42 -9.65 5.60 -2.07
CA TYR A 42 -9.53 6.32 -3.34
C TYR A 42 -8.27 5.91 -4.09
N PHE A 43 -7.13 5.85 -3.39
CA PHE A 43 -5.86 5.40 -3.92
C PHE A 43 -5.99 4.02 -4.56
N LEU A 44 -6.48 3.02 -3.82
CA LEU A 44 -6.64 1.65 -4.31
C LEU A 44 -7.57 1.55 -5.52
N ARG A 45 -8.72 2.26 -5.52
CA ARG A 45 -9.60 2.31 -6.69
C ARG A 45 -8.91 2.91 -7.92
N LYS A 46 -8.06 3.92 -7.72
CA LYS A 46 -7.35 4.57 -8.82
C LYS A 46 -6.25 3.66 -9.37
N VAL A 47 -5.39 3.14 -8.50
CA VAL A 47 -4.24 2.34 -8.93
C VAL A 47 -4.63 0.95 -9.43
N SER A 48 -5.74 0.36 -8.96
CA SER A 48 -6.25 -0.91 -9.51
C SER A 48 -6.70 -0.80 -10.96
N SER A 49 -7.07 0.40 -11.43
CA SER A 49 -7.37 0.64 -12.85
C SER A 49 -6.12 0.72 -13.73
N TRP A 50 -4.93 0.78 -13.11
CA TRP A 50 -3.64 0.95 -13.80
C TRP A 50 -2.73 -0.25 -13.65
N TYR A 51 -2.83 -0.96 -12.53
CA TYR A 51 -1.90 -1.98 -12.09
C TYR A 51 -2.61 -3.24 -11.61
N THR A 52 -1.98 -4.38 -11.83
CA THR A 52 -2.24 -5.57 -11.01
C THR A 52 -1.67 -5.31 -9.62
N LEU A 53 -2.53 -5.35 -8.60
CA LEU A 53 -2.12 -5.11 -7.22
C LEU A 53 -1.73 -6.43 -6.54
N VAL A 54 -0.64 -6.40 -5.78
CA VAL A 54 -0.16 -7.52 -4.96
C VAL A 54 0.11 -7.00 -3.56
N VAL A 55 -0.51 -7.60 -2.55
CA VAL A 55 -0.15 -7.32 -1.16
C VAL A 55 1.07 -8.15 -0.83
N PHE A 56 2.18 -7.51 -0.48
CA PHE A 56 3.39 -8.19 0.00
C PHE A 56 3.73 -7.65 1.39
N THR A 57 3.49 -8.43 2.43
CA THR A 57 3.65 -8.03 3.83
C THR A 57 4.62 -8.95 4.58
N ALA A 58 5.36 -8.39 5.55
CA ALA A 58 6.18 -9.15 6.48
C ALA A 58 5.39 -9.64 7.71
N SER A 59 4.07 -9.44 7.73
CA SER A 59 3.17 -9.99 8.76
C SER A 59 2.80 -11.44 8.46
N MET A 60 2.39 -12.16 9.52
CA MET A 60 1.83 -13.51 9.39
C MET A 60 0.47 -13.44 8.68
N GLN A 61 0.15 -14.51 7.95
CA GLN A 61 -1.09 -14.59 7.18
C GLN A 61 -2.34 -14.44 8.06
N GLU A 62 -2.37 -15.06 9.24
CA GLU A 62 -3.54 -15.10 10.14
C GLU A 62 -3.96 -13.71 10.62
N TYR A 63 -3.00 -12.78 10.72
CA TYR A 63 -3.29 -11.37 11.01
C TYR A 63 -3.62 -10.59 9.73
N ALA A 64 -2.88 -10.83 8.66
CA ALA A 64 -2.95 -10.01 7.45
C ALA A 64 -4.23 -10.24 6.64
N ASP A 65 -4.68 -11.48 6.50
CA ASP A 65 -5.88 -11.83 5.71
C ASP A 65 -7.12 -11.03 6.12
N PRO A 66 -7.57 -11.01 7.39
CA PRO A 66 -8.77 -10.27 7.77
C PRO A 66 -8.63 -8.76 7.56
N VAL A 67 -7.42 -8.20 7.70
CA VAL A 67 -7.15 -6.78 7.41
C VAL A 67 -7.27 -6.50 5.91
N ILE A 68 -6.72 -7.37 5.07
CA ILE A 68 -6.77 -7.24 3.61
C ILE A 68 -8.20 -7.42 3.12
N ASP A 69 -8.97 -8.36 3.67
CA ASP A 69 -10.38 -8.57 3.31
C ASP A 69 -11.23 -7.34 3.63
N TRP A 70 -11.02 -6.74 4.81
CA TRP A 70 -11.68 -5.49 5.18
C TRP A 70 -11.27 -4.30 4.29
N LEU A 71 -10.00 -4.24 3.90
CA LEU A 71 -9.48 -3.20 3.01
C LEU A 71 -10.03 -3.34 1.59
N ASP A 72 -10.08 -4.57 1.05
CA ASP A 72 -10.59 -4.89 -0.28
C ASP A 72 -12.12 -4.74 -0.36
N ALA A 73 -12.85 -4.97 0.73
CA ALA A 73 -14.29 -4.79 0.83
C ALA A 73 -15.10 -5.53 -0.27
N GLY A 74 -14.58 -6.66 -0.75
CA GLY A 74 -15.20 -7.47 -1.80
C GLY A 74 -15.04 -6.91 -3.21
N HIS A 75 -14.16 -5.93 -3.43
CA HIS A 75 -13.85 -5.41 -4.76
C HIS A 75 -13.02 -6.37 -5.60
N GLY A 76 -12.33 -7.33 -4.99
CA GLY A 76 -11.53 -8.34 -5.67
C GLY A 76 -10.27 -7.77 -6.33
N ILE A 77 -9.74 -6.66 -5.80
CA ILE A 77 -8.52 -6.01 -6.33
C ILE A 77 -7.25 -6.48 -5.62
N LEU A 78 -7.36 -7.07 -4.42
CA LEU A 78 -6.24 -7.59 -3.61
C LEU A 78 -6.23 -9.12 -3.53
N THR A 79 -6.32 -9.80 -4.68
CA THR A 79 -6.42 -11.28 -4.76
C THR A 79 -5.09 -11.99 -4.57
N ARG A 80 -3.97 -11.40 -5.00
CA ARG A 80 -2.63 -11.97 -4.82
C ARG A 80 -1.98 -11.41 -3.56
N ARG A 81 -1.69 -12.29 -2.60
CA ARG A 81 -1.17 -11.96 -1.26
C ARG A 81 0.08 -12.78 -0.97
N LEU A 82 1.13 -12.11 -0.54
CA LEU A 82 2.41 -12.69 -0.12
C LEU A 82 2.68 -12.24 1.31
N PHE A 83 2.91 -13.20 2.19
CA PHE A 83 3.08 -12.98 3.63
C PHE A 83 4.53 -13.17 4.04
N ARG A 84 4.80 -13.20 5.36
CA ARG A 84 6.14 -13.35 5.93
C ARG A 84 6.92 -14.53 5.35
N GLU A 85 6.26 -15.64 5.09
CA GLU A 85 6.86 -16.88 4.56
C GLU A 85 7.39 -16.68 3.13
N SER A 86 6.88 -15.67 2.41
CA SER A 86 7.36 -15.28 1.08
C SER A 86 8.51 -14.26 1.14
N CYS A 87 8.80 -13.68 2.31
CA CYS A 87 9.93 -12.79 2.49
C CYS A 87 11.24 -13.57 2.65
N THR A 88 12.35 -12.95 2.24
CA THR A 88 13.69 -13.47 2.53
C THR A 88 14.15 -12.94 3.90
N LEU A 89 14.43 -13.85 4.84
CA LEU A 89 15.02 -13.52 6.12
C LEU A 89 16.52 -13.21 5.94
N LEU A 90 16.92 -12.00 6.31
CA LEU A 90 18.31 -11.56 6.26
C LEU A 90 19.07 -11.96 7.54
N PRO A 91 20.42 -12.04 7.50
CA PRO A 91 21.23 -12.43 8.66
C PRO A 91 21.05 -11.56 9.91
N ASN A 92 20.63 -10.30 9.73
CA ASN A 92 20.34 -9.35 10.81
C ASN A 92 18.92 -9.51 11.40
N GLY A 93 18.17 -10.55 11.00
CA GLY A 93 16.80 -10.82 11.46
C GLY A 93 15.72 -9.99 10.76
N SER A 94 16.07 -9.12 9.81
CA SER A 94 15.08 -8.34 9.04
C SER A 94 14.57 -9.09 7.81
N TYR A 95 13.39 -8.73 7.33
CA TYR A 95 12.78 -9.31 6.14
C TYR A 95 12.91 -8.38 4.93
N THR A 96 13.39 -8.92 3.80
CA THR A 96 13.35 -8.25 2.50
C THR A 96 12.37 -8.96 1.57
N LYS A 97 11.86 -8.22 0.59
CA LYS A 97 10.87 -8.68 -0.39
C LYS A 97 11.55 -8.76 -1.75
N ASP A 98 11.82 -9.98 -2.21
CA ASP A 98 12.35 -10.21 -3.55
C ASP A 98 11.21 -10.10 -4.57
N LEU A 99 11.27 -9.09 -5.44
CA LEU A 99 10.24 -8.84 -6.43
C LEU A 99 10.21 -9.87 -7.56
N SER A 100 11.26 -10.67 -7.74
CA SER A 100 11.26 -11.77 -8.72
C SER A 100 10.21 -12.86 -8.41
N VAL A 101 9.80 -12.97 -7.15
CA VAL A 101 8.67 -13.84 -6.71
C VAL A 101 7.34 -13.29 -7.22
N VAL A 102 7.25 -11.97 -7.43
CA VAL A 102 6.06 -11.28 -7.95
C VAL A 102 6.06 -11.29 -9.48
N GLU A 103 7.14 -10.81 -10.09
CA GLU A 103 7.32 -10.62 -11.52
C GLU A 103 8.80 -10.79 -11.88
N GLN A 104 9.11 -11.66 -12.84
CA GLN A 104 10.48 -11.93 -13.27
C GLN A 104 11.06 -10.77 -14.07
N ASP A 105 10.22 -10.10 -14.89
CA ASP A 105 10.61 -8.90 -15.61
C ASP A 105 10.58 -7.67 -14.69
N LEU A 106 11.71 -7.41 -14.04
CA LEU A 106 11.87 -6.28 -13.11
C LEU A 106 11.68 -4.91 -13.77
N SER A 107 11.55 -4.80 -15.09
CA SER A 107 11.18 -3.53 -15.74
C SER A 107 9.70 -3.17 -15.54
N ARG A 108 8.86 -4.12 -15.08
CA ARG A 108 7.39 -4.02 -15.03
C ARG A 108 6.78 -4.03 -13.63
N VAL A 109 7.61 -4.06 -12.58
CA VAL A 109 7.16 -4.15 -11.18
C VAL A 109 7.80 -3.05 -10.34
N CYS A 110 7.04 -2.46 -9.42
CA CYS A 110 7.54 -1.54 -8.41
C CYS A 110 6.92 -1.87 -7.05
N LEU A 111 7.62 -1.54 -5.98
CA LEU A 111 7.20 -1.78 -4.60
C LEU A 111 7.07 -0.48 -3.84
N VAL A 112 5.86 -0.18 -3.37
CA VAL A 112 5.62 0.91 -2.41
C VAL A 112 5.79 0.34 -1.01
N ASP A 113 6.76 0.86 -0.25
CA ASP A 113 7.01 0.42 1.12
C ASP A 113 7.60 1.54 1.96
N ASN A 114 7.28 1.56 3.25
CA ASN A 114 7.79 2.55 4.19
C ASN A 114 9.13 2.14 4.83
N SER A 115 9.63 0.95 4.52
CA SER A 115 10.89 0.44 5.04
C SER A 115 11.90 0.18 3.91
N PRO A 116 13.03 0.92 3.87
CA PRO A 116 14.07 0.69 2.87
C PRO A 116 14.65 -0.73 2.83
N ILE A 117 14.57 -1.46 3.95
CA ILE A 117 15.03 -2.85 4.02
C ILE A 117 14.16 -3.78 3.17
N SER A 118 12.88 -3.44 2.95
CA SER A 118 11.93 -4.29 2.24
C SER A 118 12.22 -4.38 0.74
N TYR A 119 12.73 -3.32 0.12
CA TYR A 119 13.15 -3.32 -1.29
C TYR A 119 14.68 -3.38 -1.45
N ARG A 120 15.41 -3.83 -0.43
CA ARG A 120 16.89 -3.82 -0.45
C ARG A 120 17.50 -4.62 -1.59
N VAL A 121 16.86 -5.71 -2.02
CA VAL A 121 17.32 -6.56 -3.14
C VAL A 121 17.02 -5.92 -4.49
N ASN A 122 15.89 -5.21 -4.62
CA ASN A 122 15.44 -4.56 -5.85
C ASN A 122 15.31 -3.04 -5.66
N GLN A 123 16.38 -2.37 -5.23
CA GLN A 123 16.31 -0.95 -4.80
C GLN A 123 15.78 -0.01 -5.88
N ALA A 124 16.14 -0.25 -7.15
CA ALA A 124 15.70 0.56 -8.28
C ALA A 124 14.18 0.46 -8.56
N ASN A 125 13.50 -0.52 -7.96
CA ASN A 125 12.06 -0.74 -8.06
C ASN A 125 11.29 -0.19 -6.85
N GLY A 126 11.99 0.31 -5.83
CA GLY A 126 11.40 0.83 -4.61
C GLY A 126 10.82 2.24 -4.78
N ILE A 127 9.62 2.43 -4.25
CA ILE A 127 8.96 3.73 -4.09
C ILE A 127 8.81 3.95 -2.58
N PRO A 128 9.68 4.76 -1.95
CA PRO A 128 9.53 5.07 -0.54
C PRO A 128 8.21 5.81 -0.31
N ILE A 129 7.54 5.47 0.79
CA ILE A 129 6.42 6.22 1.34
C ILE A 129 6.67 6.42 2.83
N GLU A 130 6.27 7.55 3.41
CA GLU A 130 6.43 7.78 4.84
C GLU A 130 5.59 6.79 5.66
N GLY A 131 6.10 6.39 6.83
CA GLY A 131 5.31 5.63 7.79
C GLY A 131 4.15 6.46 8.33
N TRP A 132 3.05 5.80 8.72
CA TRP A 132 1.85 6.48 9.20
C TRP A 132 1.39 5.94 10.55
N THR A 133 1.08 6.85 11.49
CA THR A 133 0.75 6.55 12.88
C THR A 133 -0.49 7.31 13.36
N HIS A 134 -1.51 7.44 12.51
CA HIS A 134 -2.85 8.01 12.79
C HIS A 134 -3.05 9.51 12.51
N ASP A 135 -2.13 10.17 11.79
CA ASP A 135 -2.37 11.55 11.32
C ASP A 135 -3.58 11.59 10.34
N PRO A 136 -4.66 12.32 10.68
CA PRO A 136 -5.83 12.43 9.80
C PRO A 136 -5.60 13.36 8.59
N SER A 137 -4.54 14.17 8.61
CA SER A 137 -4.16 15.10 7.53
C SER A 137 -3.12 14.54 6.57
N ASP A 138 -2.70 13.28 6.75
CA ASP A 138 -1.75 12.60 5.87
C ASP A 138 -2.28 12.54 4.42
N GLU A 139 -1.47 13.02 3.47
CA GLU A 139 -1.79 13.00 2.03
C GLU A 139 -0.82 12.11 1.22
N ALA A 140 0.11 11.39 1.87
CA ALA A 140 1.22 10.72 1.20
C ALA A 140 0.79 9.70 0.13
N LEU A 141 -0.39 9.07 0.28
CA LEU A 141 -0.93 8.18 -0.76
C LEU A 141 -1.35 8.94 -2.02
N LEU A 142 -1.86 10.17 -1.88
CA LEU A 142 -2.21 11.03 -3.02
C LEU A 142 -0.94 11.48 -3.77
N ASP A 143 0.11 11.81 -3.03
CA ASP A 143 1.40 12.25 -3.60
C ASP A 143 2.09 11.19 -4.47
N LEU A 144 1.75 9.91 -4.26
CA LEU A 144 2.22 8.81 -5.11
C LEU A 144 1.51 8.72 -6.46
N LEU A 145 0.30 9.27 -6.60
CA LEU A 145 -0.50 9.09 -7.81
C LEU A 145 0.16 9.65 -9.07
N PRO A 146 0.76 10.86 -9.09
CA PRO A 146 1.38 11.40 -10.30
C PRO A 146 2.53 10.53 -10.82
N ILE A 147 3.37 10.02 -9.92
CA ILE A 147 4.50 9.20 -10.31
C ILE A 147 4.05 7.80 -10.76
N LEU A 148 3.09 7.19 -10.06
CA LEU A 148 2.49 5.94 -10.49
C LEU A 148 1.81 6.11 -11.86
N ASP A 149 1.06 7.18 -12.08
CA ASP A 149 0.46 7.45 -13.39
C ASP A 149 1.52 7.57 -14.50
N SER A 150 2.62 8.25 -14.23
CA SER A 150 3.73 8.42 -15.18
C SER A 150 4.40 7.09 -15.55
N LEU A 151 4.59 6.20 -14.56
CA LEU A 151 5.26 4.92 -14.78
C LEU A 151 4.52 4.00 -15.76
N ARG A 152 3.20 4.15 -15.91
CA ARG A 152 2.36 3.37 -16.83
C ARG A 152 2.80 3.45 -18.28
N PHE A 153 3.47 4.53 -18.65
CA PHE A 153 3.89 4.81 -20.03
C PHE A 153 5.38 4.51 -20.26
N THR A 154 6.05 3.91 -19.28
CA THR A 154 7.48 3.59 -19.35
C THR A 154 7.68 2.13 -19.73
N SER A 155 8.71 1.85 -20.53
CA SER A 155 9.12 0.48 -20.83
C SER A 155 9.94 -0.15 -19.71
N ASP A 156 10.44 0.65 -18.77
CA ASP A 156 11.16 0.19 -17.60
C ASP A 156 11.00 1.19 -16.46
N VAL A 157 10.26 0.81 -15.43
CA VAL A 157 9.94 1.67 -14.29
C VAL A 157 11.19 2.19 -13.57
N ARG A 158 12.28 1.40 -13.60
CA ARG A 158 13.54 1.73 -12.91
C ARG A 158 14.23 2.95 -13.53
N ARG A 159 13.99 3.23 -14.81
CA ARG A 159 14.56 4.40 -15.49
C ARG A 159 14.02 5.70 -14.91
N VAL A 160 12.73 5.75 -14.60
CA VAL A 160 12.10 6.93 -14.02
C VAL A 160 12.33 6.98 -12.52
N LEU A 161 12.22 5.85 -11.82
CA LEU A 161 12.49 5.80 -10.38
C LEU A 161 13.96 6.14 -10.03
N GLY A 162 14.91 5.78 -10.89
CA GLY A 162 16.32 6.13 -10.74
C GLY A 162 16.63 7.63 -10.84
N LEU A 163 15.74 8.44 -11.43
CA LEU A 163 15.91 9.90 -11.49
C LEU A 163 15.71 10.58 -10.13
N ARG A 164 15.13 9.88 -9.14
CA ARG A 164 14.89 10.38 -7.79
C ARG A 164 16.18 10.71 -7.01
N GLY A 165 17.36 10.32 -7.52
CA GLY A 165 18.66 10.57 -6.89
C GLY A 165 19.20 12.01 -6.95
N PHE A 166 18.43 13.01 -7.41
CA PHE A 166 18.89 14.42 -7.50
C PHE A 166 18.30 15.38 -6.48
N ALA A 167 17.43 14.93 -5.57
CA ALA A 167 17.00 15.73 -4.44
C ALA A 167 17.53 15.06 -3.16
N SER A 168 18.65 15.61 -2.69
CA SER A 168 19.30 15.27 -1.40
C SER A 168 18.53 15.85 -0.23
#